data_AF-A0A934AXT3-F1
#
_entry.id   AF-A0A934AXT3-F1
#
_cell.length_a   1.000
_cell.length_b   1.000
_cell.length_c   1.000
_cell.angle_alpha   90.00
_cell.angle_beta   90.00
_cell.angle_gamma   90.00
#
_symmetry.space_group_name_H-M   'P 1'
#
loop_
_entity.id
_entity.type
_entity.pdbx_description
1 polymer ?
#
loop_
_entity_poly.entity_id
_entity_poly.type
_entity_poly.pdbx_seq_one_letter_code
_entity_poly.pdbx_strand_id
1 'polypeptide(L)' 'MIIIGEKISVIAKKVREAMNARDPKPIQELALAQWKAGAHFIDLNIGPAEDNGEDLMKWMVESVQQVVQAPLCLDT' A
#
# COMPACT_ATOMS: atom_id res chain seq x y z
N MET A 1 -21.91 3.59 0.52
CA MET A 1 -20.77 4.19 -0.22
C MET A 1 -19.55 3.34 0.06
N ILE A 2 -18.85 2.85 -0.97
CA ILE A 2 -17.57 2.15 -0.80
C ILE A 2 -16.47 3.22 -0.69
N ILE A 3 -15.49 2.98 0.19
CA ILE A 3 -14.39 3.92 0.51
C ILE A 3 -13.09 3.17 0.27
N ILE A 4 -12.24 3.72 -0.58
CA ILE A 4 -10.93 3.18 -0.90
C ILE A 4 -9.88 4.11 -0.30
N GLY A 5 -8.99 3.58 0.54
CA GLY A 5 -7.91 4.37 1.14
C GLY A 5 -6.73 4.55 0.19
N GLU A 6 -6.55 5.77 -0.32
CA GLU A 6 -5.56 6.15 -1.35
C GLU A 6 -4.16 6.52 -0.84
N LYS A 7 -3.91 6.51 0.49
CA LYS A 7 -2.67 7.10 1.04
C LYS A 7 -1.40 6.28 0.77
N ILE A 8 -1.51 5.05 0.30
CA ILE A 8 -0.35 4.20 -0.03
C ILE A 8 -0.08 4.32 -1.53
N SER A 9 0.56 5.42 -1.91
CA SER A 9 0.93 5.72 -3.30
C SER A 9 2.38 6.17 -3.42
N VAL A 10 3.06 5.74 -4.50
CA VAL A 10 4.44 6.14 -4.85
C VAL A 10 4.66 7.66 -4.88
N ILE A 11 3.60 8.44 -5.10
CA ILE A 11 3.67 9.91 -5.14
C ILE A 11 4.09 10.44 -3.76
N ALA A 12 3.59 9.80 -2.69
CA ALA A 12 3.94 10.15 -1.32
C ALA A 12 5.39 9.76 -1.02
N LYS A 13 6.21 10.76 -0.63
CA LYS A 13 7.64 10.57 -0.29
C LYS A 13 7.86 9.44 0.73
N LYS A 14 7.07 9.39 1.81
CA LYS A 14 7.16 8.35 2.85
C LYS A 14 6.95 6.94 2.30
N VAL A 15 6.02 6.76 1.36
CA VAL A 15 5.74 5.46 0.73
C VAL A 15 6.85 5.08 -0.24
N ARG A 16 7.30 6.02 -1.08
CA ARG A 16 8.41 5.79 -2.01
C ARG A 16 9.71 5.40 -1.30
N GLU A 17 10.05 6.09 -0.21
CA GLU A 17 11.22 5.74 0.61
C GLU A 17 11.08 4.35 1.23
N ALA A 18 9.90 4.01 1.73
CA ALA A 18 9.60 2.68 2.28
C ALA A 18 9.73 1.57 1.23
N MET A 19 9.20 1.78 0.02
CA MET A 19 9.33 0.83 -1.09
C MET A 19 10.80 0.64 -1.50
N ASN A 20 11.56 1.73 -1.63
CA ASN A 20 12.97 1.68 -2.00
C ASN A 20 13.83 0.98 -0.94
N ALA A 21 13.55 1.22 0.34
CA ALA A 21 14.26 0.61 1.46
C ALA A 21 13.73 -0.80 1.83
N ARG A 22 12.65 -1.26 1.19
CA ARG A 22 11.89 -2.46 1.59
C ARG A 22 11.53 -2.44 3.09
N ASP A 23 11.20 -1.26 3.61
CA ASP A 23 10.71 -1.08 4.99
C ASP A 23 9.18 -1.15 5.01
N PRO A 24 8.56 -2.20 5.58
CA PRO A 24 7.11 -2.34 5.58
C PRO A 24 6.42 -1.40 6.57
N LYS A 25 7.13 -0.90 7.59
CA LYS A 25 6.51 -0.22 8.73
C LYS A 25 5.73 1.05 8.33
N PRO A 26 6.27 1.96 7.50
CA PRO A 26 5.52 3.11 7.00
C PRO A 26 4.21 2.75 6.27
N ILE A 27 4.22 1.68 5.49
CA ILE A 27 3.08 1.21 4.68
C ILE A 27 2.04 0.57 5.59
N GLN A 28 2.48 -0.25 6.55
CA GLN A 28 1.62 -0.89 7.54
C GLN A 28 0.91 0.12 8.45
N GLU A 29 1.61 1.16 8.91
CA GLU A 29 1.03 2.25 9.69
C GLU A 29 -0.08 2.97 8.91
N LEU A 30 0.14 3.25 7.62
CA LEU A 30 -0.85 3.89 6.75
C LEU A 30 -2.05 2.97 6.49
N ALA A 31 -1.83 1.69 6.20
CA ALA A 31 -2.89 0.71 6.01
C ALA A 31 -3.80 0.62 7.26
N LEU A 32 -3.19 0.45 8.44
CA LEU A 32 -3.91 0.42 9.71
C LEU A 32 -4.70 1.70 9.98
N ALA A 33 -4.08 2.87 9.72
CA ALA A 33 -4.74 4.16 9.92
C ALA A 33 -5.97 4.31 9.01
N GLN A 34 -5.84 3.96 7.72
CA GLN A 34 -6.95 4.04 6.77
C GLN A 34 -8.06 3.05 7.09
N TRP A 35 -7.72 1.82 7.45
CA TRP A 35 -8.69 0.80 7.85
C TRP A 35 -9.45 1.22 9.12
N LYS A 36 -8.75 1.73 10.14
CA LYS A 36 -9.38 2.27 11.36
C LYS A 36 -10.25 3.50 11.11
N ALA A 37 -9.95 4.27 10.05
CA ALA A 37 -10.76 5.41 9.62
C ALA A 37 -12.00 5.01 8.79
N GLY A 38 -12.22 3.70 8.55
CA GLY A 38 -13.41 3.19 7.84
C GLY A 38 -13.21 2.93 6.35
N ALA A 39 -11.95 2.83 5.87
CA ALA A 39 -11.69 2.37 4.51
C ALA A 39 -12.16 0.91 4.34
N HIS A 40 -12.94 0.66 3.28
CA HIS A 40 -13.43 -0.66 2.91
C HIS A 40 -12.39 -1.44 2.10
N PHE A 41 -11.54 -0.73 1.35
CA PHE A 41 -10.41 -1.24 0.59
C PHE A 41 -9.17 -0.40 0.87
N ILE A 42 -7.99 -1.00 0.70
CA ILE A 42 -6.71 -0.27 0.72
C ILE A 42 -6.14 -0.26 -0.70
N ASP A 43 -5.92 0.93 -1.23
CA ASP A 43 -5.26 1.12 -2.53
C ASP A 43 -3.74 0.98 -2.39
N LEU A 44 -3.13 0.28 -3.35
CA LEU A 44 -1.69 0.05 -3.42
C LEU A 44 -1.17 0.53 -4.77
N ASN A 45 -0.70 1.77 -4.81
CA ASN A 45 -0.11 2.35 -6.01
C ASN A 45 1.42 2.31 -5.95
N ILE A 46 2.03 1.51 -6.82
CA ILE A 46 3.50 1.37 -6.93
C ILE A 46 4.12 2.26 -8.00
N GLY A 47 3.31 3.02 -8.74
CA GLY A 47 3.73 3.81 -9.89
C GLY A 47 4.05 2.98 -11.13
N PRO A 48 4.55 3.63 -12.20
CA PRO A 48 5.07 2.91 -13.35
C PRO A 48 6.28 2.09 -12.92
N ALA A 49 6.09 0.79 -12.80
CA ALA A 49 7.15 -0.13 -12.39
C ALA A 49 7.82 -0.69 -13.66
N GLU A 50 8.90 -0.02 -14.10
CA GLU A 50 9.63 -0.43 -15.30
C GLU A 50 10.37 -1.77 -15.08
N ASP A 51 11.06 -1.93 -13.94
CA ASP A 51 11.76 -3.16 -13.55
C ASP A 51 11.28 -3.68 -12.18
N ASN A 52 11.06 -4.99 -12.07
CA ASN A 52 10.66 -5.70 -10.83
C ASN A 52 9.32 -5.27 -10.20
N GLY A 53 8.38 -4.76 -11.00
CA GLY A 53 7.05 -4.33 -10.53
C GLY A 53 6.23 -5.44 -9.87
N GLU A 54 6.31 -6.66 -10.42
CA GLU A 54 5.63 -7.83 -9.84
C GLU A 54 6.12 -8.15 -8.43
N ASP A 55 7.44 -8.17 -8.23
CA ASP A 55 8.06 -8.42 -6.91
C ASP A 55 7.76 -7.30 -5.92
N LEU A 56 7.74 -6.05 -6.38
CA LEU A 56 7.38 -4.91 -5.54
C LEU A 56 5.90 -4.97 -5.12
N MET A 57 5.00 -5.26 -6.06
CA MET A 57 3.57 -5.40 -5.77
C MET A 57 3.33 -6.56 -4.81
N LYS A 58 3.98 -7.71 -5.02
CA LYS A 58 3.89 -8.86 -4.12
C LYS A 58 4.32 -8.49 -2.71
N TRP A 59 5.47 -7.83 -2.56
CA TRP A 59 5.95 -7.36 -1.26
C TRP A 59 4.98 -6.37 -0.58
N MET A 60 4.39 -5.44 -1.36
CA MET A 60 3.38 -4.50 -0.87
C MET A 60 2.12 -5.21 -0.36
N VAL A 61 1.59 -6.17 -1.13
CA VAL A 61 0.43 -6.98 -0.77
C VAL A 61 0.68 -7.75 0.52
N GLU A 62 1.80 -8.49 0.59
CA GLU A 62 2.18 -9.28 1.76
C GLU A 62 2.37 -8.38 3.00
N SER A 63 2.98 -7.21 2.84
CA SER A 63 3.22 -6.27 3.95
C SER A 63 1.92 -5.72 4.53
N VAL A 64 0.96 -5.36 3.68
CA VAL A 64 -0.33 -4.78 4.13
C VAL A 64 -1.23 -5.83 4.75
N GLN A 65 -1.31 -7.04 4.17
CA GLN A 65 -2.14 -8.13 4.70
C GLN A 65 -1.71 -8.62 6.09
N GLN A 66 -0.47 -8.35 6.51
CA GLN A 66 -0.01 -8.65 7.87
C GLN A 66 -0.72 -7.81 8.94
N VAL A 67 -1.29 -6.64 8.59
CA VAL A 67 -1.80 -5.67 9.57
C VAL A 67 -3.26 -5.28 9.38
N VAL A 68 -3.86 -5.54 8.21
CA VAL A 68 -5.28 -5.27 7.96
C VAL A 68 -5.95 -6.45 7.25
N GLN A 69 -7.25 -6.63 7.50
CA GLN A 69 -8.08 -7.65 6.84
C GLN A 69 -8.88 -7.10 5.65
N ALA A 70 -8.72 -5.82 5.33
CA ALA A 70 -9.42 -5.19 4.22
C ALA A 70 -8.93 -5.79 2.88
N PRO A 71 -9.82 -5.98 1.89
CA PRO A 71 -9.41 -6.29 0.53
C PRO A 71 -8.54 -5.18 -0.05
N LEU A 72 -7.69 -5.54 -1.00
CA LEU A 72 -6.73 -4.63 -1.63
C LEU A 72 -7.22 -4.19 -3.01
N CYS A 73 -6.98 -2.93 -3.35
CA CYS A 73 -7.11 -2.38 -4.70
C CYS A 73 -5.68 -2.25 -5.27
N LEU A 74 -5.36 -3.04 -6.29
CA LEU A 74 -4.03 -3.03 -6.91
C LEU A 74 -4.02 -2.00 -8.03
N ASP A 75 -3.31 -0.89 -7.84
CA ASP A 75 -3.22 0.23 -8.78
C ASP A 75 -1.81 0.28 -9.36
N THR A 76 -1.69 0.06 -10.67
CA THR A 76 -0.42 -0.13 -11.36
C THR A 76 -0.39 0.52 -12.73
#